data_AF-C6TEL3-F1
#
_entry.id   AF-C6TEL3-F1
#
_cell.length_a   1.000
_cell.length_b   1.000
_cell.length_c   1.000
_cell.angle_alpha   90.00
_cell.angle_beta   90.00
_cell.angle_gamma   90.00
#
_symmetry.space_group_name_H-M   'P 1'
#
loop_
_entity.id
_entity.type
_entity.pdbx_description
1 polymer ?
#
loop_
_entity_poly.entity_id
_entity_poly.type
_entity_poly.pdbx_seq_one_letter_code
_entity_poly.pdbx_strand_id
1 'polypeptide(L)'
;MIFTISKLTGHAGSRFGWAIVKDEAVYEKMLTYMDMNTMGVSREAQLRALKLLDVALEGDGKEIFQFAYSTMRDRWIRLKEIISKTKRFSLQKISSQYCTFFKRDRDASPAYAWLKCERQQDNNCYEILEAAGINGREGSLYSADNRYVRLSLIRSQDDFEILINKLKILVSKE
;
A
#
# COMPACT_ATOMS: atom_id res chain seq x y z
N MET A 1 -6.77 -18.17 1.18
CA MET A 1 -6.73 -16.68 1.14
C MET A 1 -5.99 -16.17 2.38
N ILE A 2 -5.23 -15.08 2.30
CA ILE A 2 -4.40 -14.56 3.40
C ILE A 2 -4.71 -13.08 3.64
N PHE A 3 -4.82 -12.69 4.90
CA PHE A 3 -5.17 -11.33 5.32
C PHE A 3 -4.36 -10.90 6.56
N THR A 4 -4.30 -9.58 6.81
CA THR A 4 -3.61 -9.03 7.99
C THR A 4 -4.22 -7.70 8.45
N ILE A 5 -4.24 -7.49 9.77
CA ILE A 5 -4.60 -6.18 10.34
C ILE A 5 -3.55 -5.10 10.04
N SER A 6 -2.34 -5.49 9.60
CA SER A 6 -1.27 -4.56 9.23
C SER A 6 -1.63 -3.62 8.07
N LYS A 7 -2.55 -4.04 7.21
CA LYS A 7 -2.98 -3.28 6.02
C LYS A 7 -4.48 -3.01 6.01
N LEU A 8 -5.25 -3.72 6.83
CA LEU A 8 -6.67 -3.44 7.04
C LEU A 8 -6.88 -2.29 8.04
N THR A 9 -6.28 -2.38 9.24
CA THR A 9 -6.50 -1.41 10.32
C THR A 9 -5.25 -0.59 10.66
N GLY A 10 -4.16 -0.75 9.91
CA GLY A 10 -2.89 -0.05 10.14
C GLY A 10 -2.06 -0.58 11.32
N HIS A 11 -2.50 -1.63 12.00
CA HIS A 11 -1.86 -2.18 13.20
C HIS A 11 -0.69 -3.13 12.89
N ALA A 12 0.29 -2.65 12.13
CA ALA A 12 1.40 -3.48 11.64
C ALA A 12 2.32 -4.02 12.75
N GLY A 13 2.40 -3.32 13.88
CA GLY A 13 3.17 -3.73 15.06
C GLY A 13 2.56 -4.89 15.83
N SER A 14 1.25 -5.16 15.67
CA SER A 14 0.57 -6.27 16.36
C SER A 14 0.92 -7.64 15.77
N ARG A 15 1.54 -7.68 14.58
CA ARG A 15 1.97 -8.91 13.88
C ARG A 15 0.87 -9.98 13.74
N PHE A 16 -0.38 -9.55 13.54
CA PHE A 16 -1.53 -10.46 13.43
C PHE A 16 -2.03 -10.59 11.99
N GLY A 17 -2.25 -11.82 11.55
CA GLY A 17 -2.79 -12.18 10.25
C GLY A 17 -3.49 -13.52 10.32
N TRP A 18 -4.27 -13.84 9.29
CA TRP A 18 -5.05 -15.08 9.24
C TRP A 18 -5.11 -15.62 7.81
N ALA A 19 -5.37 -16.92 7.72
CA ALA A 19 -5.59 -17.61 6.46
C ALA A 19 -6.96 -18.30 6.47
N ILE A 20 -7.65 -18.25 5.34
CA ILE A 20 -8.84 -19.06 5.07
C ILE A 20 -8.38 -20.19 4.14
N VAL A 21 -8.41 -21.42 4.67
CA VAL A 21 -7.87 -22.63 4.02
C VAL A 21 -9.03 -23.58 3.73
N LYS A 22 -9.10 -24.11 2.50
CA LYS A 22 -10.14 -25.06 2.09
C LYS A 22 -9.68 -26.51 2.19
N ASP A 23 -8.42 -26.77 1.85
CA ASP A 23 -7.83 -28.10 1.85
C ASP A 23 -7.34 -28.45 3.26
N GLU A 24 -7.91 -29.51 3.82
CA GLU A 24 -7.59 -29.99 5.16
C GLU A 24 -6.11 -30.39 5.30
N ALA A 25 -5.51 -31.04 4.31
CA ALA A 25 -4.11 -31.44 4.36
C ALA A 25 -3.17 -30.22 4.38
N VAL A 26 -3.58 -29.10 3.76
CA VAL A 26 -2.85 -27.82 3.86
C VAL A 26 -3.06 -27.19 5.24
N TYR A 27 -4.28 -27.22 5.77
CA TYR A 27 -4.60 -26.70 7.10
C TYR A 27 -3.76 -27.40 8.20
N GLU A 28 -3.71 -28.73 8.19
CA GLU A 28 -2.95 -29.51 9.16
C GLU A 28 -1.44 -29.22 9.11
N LYS A 29 -0.89 -29.08 7.89
CA LYS A 29 0.52 -28.66 7.72
C LYS A 29 0.77 -27.26 8.29
N MET A 30 -0.18 -26.33 8.11
CA MET A 30 -0.07 -24.99 8.67
C MET A 30 -0.15 -24.99 10.20
N LEU A 31 -1.02 -25.80 10.80
CA LEU A 31 -1.08 -25.99 12.25
C LEU A 31 0.24 -26.54 12.78
N THR A 32 0.73 -27.62 12.18
CA THR A 32 2.01 -28.25 12.57
C THR A 32 3.15 -27.22 12.52
N TYR A 33 3.22 -26.40 11.46
CA TYR A 33 4.21 -25.33 11.35
C TYR A 33 4.06 -24.29 12.48
N MET A 34 2.83 -23.84 12.78
CA MET A 34 2.58 -22.85 13.83
C MET A 34 2.98 -23.38 15.22
N ASP A 35 2.73 -24.65 15.50
CA ASP A 35 3.10 -25.29 16.75
C ASP A 35 4.62 -25.42 16.89
N MET A 36 5.31 -25.87 15.84
CA MET A 36 6.76 -26.03 15.83
C MET A 36 7.52 -24.70 15.84
N ASN A 37 6.98 -23.65 15.21
CA ASN A 37 7.69 -22.38 15.03
C ASN A 37 7.51 -21.43 16.23
N THR A 38 6.28 -21.23 16.70
CA THR A 38 5.98 -20.21 17.73
C THR A 38 4.99 -20.66 18.79
N MET A 39 4.53 -21.92 18.78
CA MET A 39 3.45 -22.40 19.65
C MET A 39 2.20 -21.52 19.56
N GLY A 40 1.83 -21.15 18.32
CA GLY A 40 0.69 -20.30 18.03
C GLY A 40 1.02 -18.79 18.03
N VAL A 41 0.03 -17.97 18.43
CA VAL A 41 0.08 -16.50 18.37
C VAL A 41 -0.17 -15.90 19.76
N SER A 42 0.45 -14.75 20.06
CA SER A 42 0.24 -13.98 21.30
C SER A 42 -1.26 -13.75 21.58
N ARG A 43 -1.64 -13.93 22.84
CA ARG A 43 -3.03 -13.73 23.31
C ARG A 43 -3.40 -12.25 23.30
N GLU A 44 -2.45 -11.37 23.60
CA GLU A 44 -2.59 -9.92 23.54
C GLU A 44 -2.86 -9.46 22.11
N ALA A 45 -2.11 -10.00 21.13
CA ALA A 45 -2.33 -9.70 19.72
C ALA A 45 -3.74 -10.13 19.27
N GLN A 46 -4.21 -11.30 19.71
CA GLN A 46 -5.56 -11.80 19.44
C GLN A 46 -6.64 -10.94 20.10
N LEU A 47 -6.51 -10.62 21.38
CA LEU A 47 -7.47 -9.80 22.11
C LEU A 47 -7.58 -8.40 21.48
N ARG A 48 -6.45 -7.79 21.14
CA ARG A 48 -6.43 -6.50 20.46
C ARG A 48 -7.03 -6.59 19.05
N ALA A 49 -6.71 -7.64 18.29
CA ALA A 49 -7.29 -7.86 16.97
C ALA A 49 -8.82 -8.00 17.04
N LEU A 50 -9.33 -8.78 18.00
CA LEU A 50 -10.76 -8.95 18.25
C LEU A 50 -11.43 -7.58 18.48
N LYS A 51 -10.93 -6.80 19.44
CA LYS A 51 -11.49 -5.48 19.75
C LYS A 51 -11.49 -4.51 18.58
N LEU A 52 -10.42 -4.51 17.76
CA LEU A 52 -10.35 -3.67 16.58
C LEU A 52 -11.33 -4.10 15.49
N LEU A 53 -11.51 -5.40 15.30
CA LEU A 53 -12.46 -5.93 14.33
C LEU A 53 -13.90 -5.73 14.77
N ASP A 54 -14.20 -5.85 16.07
CA ASP A 54 -15.52 -5.53 16.64
C ASP A 54 -15.90 -4.09 16.28
N VAL A 55 -15.03 -3.12 16.57
CA VAL A 55 -15.26 -1.70 16.23
C VAL A 55 -15.38 -1.49 14.72
N ALA A 56 -14.56 -2.15 13.91
CA ALA A 56 -14.63 -2.03 12.45
C ALA A 56 -15.95 -2.57 11.86
N LEU A 57 -16.66 -3.43 12.59
CA LEU A 57 -17.95 -4.01 12.20
C LEU A 57 -19.15 -3.28 12.81
N GLU A 58 -18.94 -2.27 13.67
CA GLU A 58 -20.02 -1.45 14.21
C GLU A 58 -20.76 -0.68 13.09
N GLY A 59 -22.05 -0.39 13.34
CA GLY A 59 -22.91 0.27 12.36
C GLY A 59 -23.11 -0.59 11.10
N ASP A 60 -22.83 -0.01 9.93
CA ASP A 60 -22.88 -0.73 8.66
C ASP A 60 -21.51 -1.30 8.22
N GLY A 61 -20.49 -1.19 9.08
CA GLY A 61 -19.14 -1.67 8.85
C GLY A 61 -18.39 -0.93 7.73
N LYS A 62 -18.86 0.25 7.28
CA LYS A 62 -18.24 0.97 6.15
C LYS A 62 -17.31 2.10 6.55
N GLU A 63 -17.34 2.57 7.80
CA GLU A 63 -16.66 3.80 8.21
C GLU A 63 -15.16 3.78 7.93
N ILE A 64 -14.45 2.74 8.40
CA ILE A 64 -13.01 2.59 8.17
C ILE A 64 -12.66 2.53 6.68
N PHE A 65 -13.51 1.89 5.87
CA PHE A 65 -13.29 1.76 4.43
C PHE A 65 -13.60 3.05 3.67
N GLN A 66 -14.59 3.81 4.12
CA GLN A 66 -14.94 5.11 3.55
C GLN A 66 -13.85 6.13 3.87
N PHE A 67 -13.34 6.14 5.11
CA PHE A 67 -12.17 6.92 5.51
C PHE A 67 -10.97 6.57 4.63
N ALA A 68 -10.57 5.29 4.60
CA ALA A 68 -9.41 4.85 3.84
C ALA A 68 -9.54 5.16 2.33
N TYR A 69 -10.71 4.95 1.74
CA TYR A 69 -10.93 5.30 0.34
C TYR A 69 -10.76 6.79 0.08
N SER A 70 -11.39 7.63 0.91
CA SER A 70 -11.39 9.08 0.72
C SER A 70 -9.97 9.62 0.83
N THR A 71 -9.23 9.22 1.87
CA THR A 71 -7.83 9.61 2.08
C THR A 71 -6.93 9.13 0.94
N MET A 72 -7.01 7.85 0.55
CA MET A 72 -6.11 7.29 -0.46
C MET A 72 -6.44 7.80 -1.87
N ARG A 73 -7.71 8.10 -2.16
CA ARG A 73 -8.11 8.72 -3.42
C ARG A 73 -7.57 10.14 -3.55
N ASP A 74 -7.68 10.96 -2.50
CA ASP A 74 -7.09 12.30 -2.48
C ASP A 74 -5.59 12.25 -2.77
N ARG A 75 -4.86 11.40 -2.02
CA ARG A 75 -3.42 11.20 -2.22
C ARG A 75 -3.07 10.78 -3.65
N TRP A 76 -3.85 9.87 -4.23
CA TRP A 76 -3.63 9.39 -5.59
C TRP A 76 -3.89 10.47 -6.64
N ILE A 77 -4.94 11.28 -6.49
CA ILE A 77 -5.26 12.38 -7.41
C ILE A 77 -4.15 13.42 -7.40
N ARG A 78 -3.76 13.90 -6.21
CA ARG A 78 -2.72 14.91 -6.05
C ARG A 78 -1.38 14.45 -6.63
N LEU A 79 -1.03 13.19 -6.46
CA LEU A 79 0.18 12.62 -7.06
C LEU A 79 0.09 12.60 -8.59
N LYS A 80 -1.02 12.11 -9.15
CA LYS A 80 -1.23 12.05 -10.61
C LYS A 80 -1.14 13.43 -11.25
N GLU A 81 -1.71 14.46 -10.64
CA GLU A 81 -1.67 15.84 -11.13
C GLU A 81 -0.25 16.42 -11.22
N ILE A 82 0.66 15.97 -10.35
CA ILE A 82 2.07 16.40 -10.38
C ILE A 82 2.79 15.66 -11.49
N ILE A 83 2.64 14.34 -11.55
CA ILE A 83 3.33 13.51 -12.55
C ILE A 83 2.82 13.83 -13.96
N SER A 84 1.55 14.18 -14.15
CA SER A 84 1.00 14.55 -15.46
C SER A 84 1.62 15.81 -16.08
N LYS A 85 2.36 16.61 -15.30
CA LYS A 85 3.04 17.83 -15.77
C LYS A 85 4.39 17.55 -16.43
N THR A 86 4.88 16.32 -16.36
CA THR A 86 6.18 15.91 -16.93
C THR A 86 6.03 14.66 -17.80
N LYS A 87 6.98 14.48 -18.73
CA LYS A 87 7.17 13.23 -19.48
C LYS A 87 8.29 12.35 -18.92
N ARG A 88 9.06 12.83 -17.94
CA ARG A 88 10.16 12.09 -17.31
C ARG A 88 9.70 10.94 -16.45
N PHE A 89 8.53 11.08 -15.83
CA PHE A 89 7.99 10.06 -14.94
C PHE A 89 6.63 9.57 -15.44
N SER A 90 6.36 8.29 -15.22
CA SER A 90 5.03 7.70 -15.40
C SER A 90 4.60 6.91 -14.17
N LEU A 91 3.29 6.73 -14.03
CA LEU A 91 2.65 5.95 -12.97
C LEU A 91 1.93 4.75 -13.57
N GLN A 92 1.63 3.76 -12.71
CA GLN A 92 0.81 2.63 -13.12
C GLN A 92 -0.59 3.07 -13.60
N LYS A 93 -1.05 2.44 -14.68
CA LYS A 93 -2.38 2.69 -15.24
C LYS A 93 -3.39 1.79 -14.53
N ILE A 94 -4.38 2.40 -13.87
CA ILE A 94 -5.46 1.69 -13.18
C ILE A 94 -6.78 2.38 -13.55
N SER A 95 -7.70 1.63 -14.14
CA SER A 95 -9.03 2.13 -14.53
C SER A 95 -10.01 2.08 -13.35
N SER A 96 -11.04 2.92 -13.42
CA SER A 96 -12.17 2.86 -12.50
C SER A 96 -12.96 1.57 -12.72
N GLN A 97 -13.55 1.03 -11.66
CA GLN A 97 -14.31 -0.22 -11.68
C GLN A 97 -15.51 -0.15 -10.72
N TYR A 98 -16.54 -0.95 -11.00
CA TYR A 98 -17.69 -1.10 -10.12
C TYR A 98 -17.29 -1.82 -8.83
N CYS A 99 -17.56 -1.20 -7.68
CA CYS A 99 -17.29 -1.77 -6.37
C CYS A 99 -18.58 -2.31 -5.76
N THR A 100 -18.66 -3.63 -5.55
CA THR A 100 -19.84 -4.29 -4.95
C THR A 100 -20.06 -3.94 -3.48
N PHE A 101 -19.00 -3.61 -2.74
CA PHE A 101 -19.09 -3.17 -1.34
C PHE A 101 -19.75 -1.78 -1.21
N PHE A 102 -19.31 -0.81 -2.01
CA PHE A 102 -19.87 0.55 -2.04
C PHE A 102 -21.06 0.70 -3.00
N LYS A 103 -21.37 -0.32 -3.80
CA LYS A 103 -22.43 -0.35 -4.82
C LYS A 103 -22.37 0.81 -5.83
N ARG A 104 -21.16 1.20 -6.24
CA ARG A 104 -20.92 2.29 -7.20
C ARG A 104 -19.62 2.10 -7.96
N ASP A 105 -19.49 2.78 -9.08
CA ASP A 105 -18.19 2.95 -9.75
C ASP A 105 -17.23 3.76 -8.88
N ARG A 106 -15.97 3.32 -8.87
CA ARG A 106 -14.94 3.86 -8.01
C ARG A 106 -13.62 4.01 -8.74
N ASP A 107 -12.95 5.11 -8.46
CA ASP A 107 -11.58 5.35 -8.91
C ASP A 107 -10.57 4.51 -8.12
N ALA A 108 -9.41 4.30 -8.72
CA ALA A 108 -8.27 3.68 -8.06
C ALA A 108 -7.78 4.52 -6.87
N SER A 109 -7.38 3.81 -5.80
CA SER A 109 -6.78 4.38 -4.59
C SER A 109 -5.69 3.43 -4.06
N PRO A 110 -4.61 3.22 -4.84
CA PRO A 110 -3.58 2.23 -4.52
C PRO A 110 -2.77 2.63 -3.28
N ALA A 111 -2.28 1.63 -2.53
CA ALA A 111 -1.40 1.85 -1.38
C ALA A 111 0.00 2.36 -1.76
N TYR A 112 0.42 2.13 -3.00
CA TYR A 112 1.74 2.48 -3.50
C TYR A 112 1.63 3.11 -4.88
N ALA A 113 2.52 4.07 -5.16
CA ALA A 113 2.81 4.50 -6.51
C ALA A 113 3.96 3.67 -7.08
N TRP A 114 3.79 3.18 -8.29
CA TRP A 114 4.81 2.50 -9.06
C TRP A 114 5.32 3.47 -10.12
N LEU A 115 6.32 4.24 -9.72
CA LEU A 115 6.89 5.32 -10.52
C LEU A 115 7.94 4.74 -11.46
N LYS A 116 7.90 5.11 -12.74
CA LYS A 116 8.94 4.76 -13.71
C LYS A 116 9.64 6.03 -14.20
N CYS A 117 10.97 6.00 -14.28
CA CYS A 117 11.74 6.98 -15.03
C CYS A 117 11.74 6.61 -16.53
N GLU A 118 11.28 7.52 -17.38
CA GLU A 118 11.10 7.28 -18.82
C GLU A 118 12.30 7.74 -19.66
N ARG A 119 13.09 8.71 -19.18
CA ARG A 119 14.27 9.21 -19.90
C ARG A 119 15.30 8.09 -20.04
N GLN A 120 15.89 7.97 -21.23
CA GLN A 120 16.85 6.90 -21.49
C GLN A 120 18.11 7.02 -20.63
N GLN A 121 18.50 8.24 -20.26
CA GLN A 121 19.62 8.48 -19.34
C GLN A 121 19.31 8.17 -17.86
N ASP A 122 18.03 8.08 -17.48
CA ASP A 122 17.61 7.84 -16.10
C ASP A 122 17.61 6.33 -15.78
N ASN A 123 18.76 5.67 -15.95
CA ASN A 123 18.90 4.22 -15.84
C ASN A 123 18.73 3.67 -14.42
N ASN A 124 19.01 4.49 -13.39
CA ASN A 124 18.71 4.16 -11.99
C ASN A 124 17.75 5.21 -11.42
N CYS A 125 16.46 4.88 -11.39
CA CYS A 125 15.43 5.82 -10.93
C CYS A 125 15.47 6.02 -9.41
N TYR A 126 15.98 5.03 -8.65
CA TYR A 126 16.13 5.15 -7.21
C TYR A 126 17.16 6.23 -6.85
N GLU A 127 18.36 6.20 -7.45
CA GLU A 127 19.41 7.20 -7.20
C GLU A 127 18.94 8.62 -7.54
N ILE A 128 18.15 8.79 -8.60
CA ILE A 128 17.58 10.08 -8.98
C ILE A 128 16.62 10.62 -7.91
N LEU A 129 15.73 9.76 -7.41
CA LEU A 129 14.79 10.14 -6.36
C LEU A 129 15.52 10.38 -5.03
N GLU A 130 16.52 9.56 -4.70
CA GLU A 130 17.34 9.69 -3.49
C GLU A 130 18.12 11.01 -3.50
N ALA A 131 18.70 11.41 -4.63
CA ALA A 131 19.36 12.70 -4.82
C ALA A 131 18.38 13.89 -4.65
N ALA A 132 17.09 13.68 -4.94
CA ALA A 132 16.02 14.63 -4.65
C ALA A 132 15.49 14.54 -3.19
N GLY A 133 16.08 13.67 -2.38
CA GLY A 133 15.70 13.40 -1.00
C GLY A 133 14.39 12.61 -0.86
N ILE A 134 13.99 11.86 -1.88
CA ILE A 134 12.80 10.99 -1.88
C ILE A 134 13.28 9.54 -1.74
N ASN A 135 12.94 8.92 -0.61
CA ASN A 135 13.26 7.50 -0.39
C ASN A 135 12.09 6.60 -0.82
N GLY A 136 12.40 5.51 -1.51
CA GLY A 136 11.45 4.51 -2.01
C GLY A 136 12.00 3.09 -1.90
N ARG A 137 11.41 2.16 -2.65
CA ARG A 137 11.99 0.82 -2.84
C ARG A 137 12.32 0.62 -4.30
N GLU A 138 13.56 0.26 -4.59
CA GLU A 138 14.03 -0.07 -5.93
C GLU A 138 13.17 -1.12 -6.60
N GLY A 139 13.00 -0.99 -7.92
CA GLY A 139 12.24 -1.94 -8.73
C GLY A 139 12.90 -3.31 -8.84
N SER A 140 14.23 -3.35 -8.81
CA SER A 140 15.06 -4.57 -8.80
C SER A 140 14.63 -5.58 -7.72
N LEU A 141 14.26 -5.08 -6.54
CA LEU A 141 13.76 -5.89 -5.42
C LEU A 141 12.44 -6.63 -5.72
N TYR A 142 11.75 -6.23 -6.80
CA TYR A 142 10.50 -6.82 -7.28
C TYR A 142 10.68 -7.52 -8.62
N SER A 143 11.92 -7.83 -9.02
CA SER A 143 12.25 -8.37 -10.36
C SER A 143 11.80 -7.47 -11.51
N ALA A 144 11.75 -6.15 -11.27
CA ALA A 144 11.50 -5.14 -12.29
C ALA A 144 12.78 -4.41 -12.67
N ASP A 145 12.72 -3.67 -13.77
CA ASP A 145 13.82 -2.83 -14.24
C ASP A 145 14.19 -1.72 -13.23
N ASN A 146 15.47 -1.31 -13.20
CA ASN A 146 16.01 -0.28 -12.29
C ASN A 146 15.40 1.11 -12.51
N ARG A 147 14.63 1.29 -13.58
CA ARG A 147 13.83 2.49 -13.84
C ARG A 147 12.59 2.59 -12.98
N TYR A 148 12.24 1.56 -12.22
CA TYR A 148 11.06 1.57 -11.34
C TYR A 148 11.42 1.84 -9.89
N VAL A 149 10.55 2.59 -9.20
CA VAL A 149 10.59 2.80 -7.75
C VAL A 149 9.18 2.69 -7.18
N ARG A 150 9.03 1.94 -6.08
CA ARG A 150 7.80 1.88 -5.31
C ARG A 150 7.80 2.95 -4.22
N LEU A 151 6.87 3.90 -4.29
CA LEU A 151 6.66 4.95 -3.29
C LEU A 151 5.45 4.61 -2.42
N SER A 152 5.59 4.75 -1.10
CA SER A 152 4.50 4.47 -0.15
C SER A 152 3.54 5.64 -0.03
N LEU A 153 2.25 5.39 -0.26
CA LEU A 153 1.18 6.39 -0.12
C LEU A 153 0.38 6.23 1.19
N ILE A 154 0.73 5.24 2.02
CA ILE A 154 0.01 4.85 3.25
C ILE A 154 0.73 5.29 4.53
N ARG A 155 1.68 6.23 4.43
CA ARG A 155 2.37 6.80 5.60
C ARG A 155 1.55 7.94 6.24
N SER A 156 2.13 8.67 7.20
CA SER A 156 1.47 9.85 7.80
C SER A 156 1.15 10.91 6.76
N GLN A 157 0.34 11.91 7.13
CA GLN A 157 0.08 13.04 6.25
C GLN A 157 1.35 13.84 5.98
N ASP A 158 2.18 14.07 7.00
CA ASP A 158 3.45 14.79 6.87
C ASP A 158 4.40 14.11 5.88
N ASP A 159 4.55 12.78 5.98
CA ASP A 159 5.35 11.99 5.05
C ASP A 159 4.85 12.17 3.60
N PHE A 160 3.53 12.22 3.41
CA PHE A 160 2.92 12.42 2.10
C PHE A 160 3.11 13.85 1.57
N GLU A 161 2.94 14.88 2.40
CA GLU A 161 3.16 16.28 2.02
C GLU A 161 4.62 16.54 1.63
N ILE A 162 5.57 15.98 2.38
CA ILE A 162 6.99 16.05 2.07
C ILE A 162 7.27 15.40 0.71
N LEU A 163 6.74 14.20 0.46
CA LEU A 163 6.87 13.51 -0.82
C LEU A 163 6.36 14.37 -1.99
N ILE A 164 5.14 14.91 -1.85
CA ILE A 164 4.50 15.72 -2.87
C ILE A 164 5.28 17.00 -3.15
N ASN A 165 5.77 17.69 -2.12
CA ASN A 165 6.55 18.91 -2.28
C ASN A 165 7.89 18.64 -2.98
N LYS A 166 8.60 17.57 -2.61
CA LYS A 166 9.84 17.18 -3.29
C LYS A 166 9.61 16.79 -4.74
N LEU A 167 8.54 16.06 -5.04
CA LEU A 167 8.17 15.72 -6.41
C LEU A 167 7.83 16.96 -7.24
N LYS A 168 7.09 17.93 -6.69
CA LYS A 168 6.82 19.20 -7.38
C LYS A 168 8.11 19.93 -7.77
N ILE A 169 9.07 20.03 -6.85
CA ILE A 169 10.37 20.66 -7.09
C ILE A 169 11.16 19.89 -8.15
N LEU A 170 11.14 18.55 -8.08
CA LEU A 170 11.86 17.70 -9.03
C LEU A 170 11.27 17.83 -10.45
N VAL A 171 9.94 17.89 -10.56
CA VAL A 171 9.20 18.04 -11.82
C VAL A 171 9.36 19.45 -12.40
N SER A 172 9.47 20.50 -11.57
CA SER A 172 9.64 21.88 -12.05
C SER A 172 11.05 22.22 -12.52
N LYS A 173 12.04 21.38 -12.20
CA LYS A 173 13.45 21.55 -12.61
C LYS A 173 13.78 20.89 -13.96
N GLU A 174 12.77 20.32 -14.62
CA GLU A 174 12.89 19.85 -16.00
C GLU A 174 12.74 20.96 -17.01
#